data_AF-A0A7K3PQJ6-F1
#
_entry.id   AF-A0A7K3PQJ6-F1
#
_cell.length_a   1.000
_cell.length_b   1.000
_cell.length_c   1.000
_cell.angle_alpha   90.00
_cell.angle_beta   90.00
_cell.angle_gamma   90.00
#
_symmetry.space_group_name_H-M   'P 1'
#
loop_
_entity.id
_entity.type
_entity.pdbx_description
1 polymer ?
#
loop_
_entity_poly.entity_id
_entity_poly.type
_entity_poly.pdbx_seq_one_letter_code
_entity_poly.pdbx_strand_id
1 'polypeptide(L)'
;PAPRTTALAVPADPAARSACAPGGAVFDAFFRLVADGARPTTVLDTRAADTAHLAARGITEVVAPDDVLAAPGPHGSDRARRGSST
;
A
#
# COMPACT_ATOMS: atom_id res chain seq x y z
N PRO A 1 2.22 9.21 21.75
CA PRO A 1 2.92 9.02 20.45
C PRO A 1 2.24 9.89 19.39
N ALA A 2 2.98 10.44 18.42
CA ALA A 2 2.37 11.25 17.35
C ALA A 2 1.38 10.41 16.50
N PRO A 3 0.27 11.00 16.00
CA PRO A 3 -0.70 10.30 15.15
C PRO A 3 -0.06 9.66 13.90
N ARG A 4 -0.75 8.66 13.34
CA ARG A 4 -0.40 8.03 12.05
C ARG A 4 -1.44 8.49 11.02
N THR A 5 -0.99 9.21 10.00
CA THR A 5 -1.88 9.87 9.03
C THR A 5 -1.98 9.13 7.69
N THR A 6 -0.99 8.30 7.36
CA THR A 6 -0.99 7.45 6.16
C THR A 6 -1.40 6.03 6.52
N ALA A 7 -2.35 5.46 5.77
CA ALA A 7 -2.77 4.07 5.92
C ALA A 7 -2.50 3.26 4.65
N LEU A 8 -1.96 2.06 4.81
CA LEU A 8 -1.90 1.07 3.75
C LEU A 8 -3.22 0.27 3.71
N ALA A 9 -3.84 0.19 2.55
CA ALA A 9 -5.02 -0.64 2.34
C ALA A 9 -4.63 -2.13 2.41
N VAL A 10 -5.37 -2.92 3.19
CA VAL A 10 -5.16 -4.37 3.32
C VAL A 10 -6.44 -5.12 2.96
N PRO A 11 -6.36 -6.30 2.32
CA PRO A 11 -7.54 -7.08 1.97
C PRO A 11 -8.40 -7.42 3.20
N ALA A 12 -9.71 -7.17 3.12
CA ALA A 12 -10.65 -7.64 4.12
C ALA A 12 -10.91 -9.15 4.02
N ASP A 13 -10.72 -9.74 2.82
CA ASP A 13 -10.94 -11.16 2.57
C ASP A 13 -9.92 -12.04 3.34
N PRO A 14 -10.39 -12.88 4.27
CA PRO A 14 -9.58 -13.88 4.96
C PRO A 14 -8.73 -14.79 4.06
N ALA A 15 -9.17 -15.06 2.83
CA ALA A 15 -8.44 -15.90 1.89
C ALA A 15 -7.15 -15.21 1.38
N ALA A 16 -7.08 -13.88 1.44
CA ALA A 16 -5.96 -13.08 0.97
C ALA A 16 -4.92 -12.74 2.07
N ARG A 17 -5.02 -13.32 3.28
CA ARG A 17 -4.11 -13.01 4.40
C ARG A 17 -2.64 -13.29 4.12
N SER A 18 -2.32 -14.19 3.19
CA SER A 18 -0.94 -14.45 2.77
C SER A 18 -0.24 -13.20 2.21
N ALA A 19 -0.99 -12.25 1.66
CA ALA A 19 -0.44 -10.96 1.21
C ALA A 19 0.16 -10.12 2.37
N CYS A 20 -0.30 -10.34 3.61
CA CYS A 20 0.20 -9.66 4.81
C CYS A 20 1.38 -10.38 5.47
N ALA A 21 1.74 -11.60 5.04
CA ALA A 21 2.89 -12.33 5.53
C ALA A 21 4.20 -11.78 4.95
N PRO A 22 5.38 -12.03 5.56
CA PRO A 22 6.66 -11.67 4.96
C PRO A 22 6.80 -12.17 3.53
N GLY A 23 7.23 -11.29 2.62
CA GLY A 23 7.30 -11.54 1.17
C GLY A 23 5.95 -11.38 0.43
N GLY A 24 4.88 -11.03 1.13
CA GLY A 24 3.61 -10.63 0.55
C GLY A 24 3.58 -9.12 0.26
N ALA A 25 2.82 -8.71 -0.77
CA ALA A 25 2.80 -7.34 -1.25
C ALA A 25 2.41 -6.30 -0.17
N VAL A 26 1.48 -6.63 0.74
CA VAL A 26 1.09 -5.72 1.83
C VAL A 26 2.24 -5.56 2.83
N PHE A 27 2.93 -6.65 3.16
CA PHE A 27 4.08 -6.61 4.05
C PHE A 27 5.19 -5.75 3.46
N ASP A 28 5.57 -6.02 2.22
CA ASP A 28 6.67 -5.33 1.55
C ASP A 28 6.35 -3.83 1.36
N ALA A 29 5.12 -3.47 0.97
CA ALA A 29 4.68 -2.09 0.87
C ALA A 29 4.72 -1.37 2.23
N PHE A 30 4.28 -2.04 3.31
CA PHE A 30 4.32 -1.43 4.65
C PHE A 30 5.75 -1.11 5.07
N PHE A 31 6.68 -2.04 4.86
CA PHE A 31 8.08 -1.82 5.21
C PHE A 31 8.78 -0.83 4.28
N ARG A 32 8.37 -0.73 3.01
CA ARG A 32 8.84 0.34 2.11
C ARG A 32 8.46 1.72 2.65
N LEU A 33 7.21 1.93 3.04
CA LEU A 33 6.74 3.18 3.65
C LEU A 33 7.52 3.51 4.93
N VAL A 34 7.78 2.52 5.79
CA VAL A 34 8.60 2.71 6.99
C VAL A 34 10.03 3.10 6.64
N ALA A 35 10.64 2.44 5.65
CA ALA A 35 12.00 2.73 5.18
C ALA A 35 12.11 4.15 4.58
N ASP A 36 11.06 4.63 3.94
CA ASP A 36 10.96 6.01 3.42
C ASP A 36 10.62 7.05 4.51
N GLY A 37 10.59 6.63 5.78
CA GLY A 37 10.41 7.52 6.94
C GLY A 37 8.96 7.78 7.32
N ALA A 38 7.99 7.19 6.62
CA ALA A 38 6.60 7.28 7.00
C ALA A 38 6.31 6.48 8.28
N ARG A 39 5.18 6.79 8.94
CA ARG A 39 4.68 6.05 10.10
C ARG A 39 3.31 5.43 9.77
N PRO A 40 3.26 4.43 8.86
CA PRO A 40 1.99 3.91 8.36
C PRO A 40 1.17 3.21 9.45
N THR A 41 -0.14 3.24 9.27
CA THR A 41 -1.10 2.29 9.86
C THR A 41 -1.74 1.45 8.75
N THR A 42 -2.69 0.60 9.09
CA THR A 42 -3.47 -0.18 8.11
C THR A 42 -4.95 0.20 8.18
N VAL A 43 -5.65 0.01 7.08
CA VAL A 43 -7.11 0.07 6.98
C VAL A 43 -7.56 -1.05 6.05
N LEU A 44 -8.73 -1.63 6.29
CA LEU A 44 -9.29 -2.60 5.33
C LEU A 44 -9.63 -1.88 4.02
N ASP A 45 -9.39 -2.54 2.90
CA ASP A 45 -9.75 -2.11 1.55
C ASP A 45 -11.22 -1.67 1.43
N THR A 46 -12.13 -2.42 2.07
CA THR A 46 -13.57 -2.13 2.16
C THR A 46 -13.90 -0.83 2.91
N ARG A 47 -12.94 -0.26 3.65
CA ARG A 47 -13.06 1.04 4.35
C ARG A 47 -12.11 2.11 3.83
N ALA A 48 -11.38 1.84 2.74
CA ALA A 48 -10.41 2.77 2.18
C ALA A 48 -11.04 4.07 1.66
N ALA A 49 -12.34 4.06 1.34
CA ALA A 49 -13.10 5.23 0.93
C ALA A 49 -14.10 5.74 2.00
N ASP A 50 -14.14 5.13 3.19
CA ASP A 50 -15.03 5.55 4.28
C ASP A 50 -14.44 6.76 5.01
N THR A 51 -14.76 7.96 4.52
CA THR A 51 -14.20 9.22 5.01
C THR A 51 -14.46 9.44 6.50
N ALA A 52 -15.61 9.01 7.02
CA ALA A 52 -15.94 9.11 8.44
C ALA A 52 -15.04 8.20 9.28
N HIS A 53 -14.86 6.95 8.85
CA HIS A 53 -13.95 6.01 9.51
C HIS A 53 -12.49 6.50 9.50
N LEU A 54 -12.03 7.02 8.35
CA LEU A 54 -10.66 7.53 8.21
C LEU A 54 -10.44 8.77 9.10
N ALA A 55 -11.35 9.73 9.07
CA ALA A 55 -11.27 10.95 9.88
C ALA A 55 -11.27 10.64 11.38
N ALA A 56 -12.12 9.72 11.84
CA ALA A 56 -12.15 9.28 13.23
C ALA A 56 -10.82 8.66 13.72
N ARG A 57 -10.00 8.17 12.79
CA ARG A 57 -8.67 7.61 13.07
C ARG A 57 -7.52 8.58 12.80
N GLY A 58 -7.81 9.79 12.32
CA GLY A 58 -6.80 10.77 11.91
C GLY A 58 -6.04 10.37 10.63
N ILE A 59 -6.61 9.49 9.82
CA ILE A 59 -6.03 9.08 8.53
C ILE A 59 -6.44 10.12 7.48
N THR A 60 -5.44 10.69 6.81
CA THR A 60 -5.62 11.69 5.76
C THR A 60 -5.24 11.16 4.38
N GLU A 61 -4.52 10.04 4.33
CA GLU A 61 -4.04 9.43 3.10
C GLU A 61 -4.18 7.91 3.19
N VAL A 62 -4.72 7.29 2.15
CA VAL A 62 -4.76 5.84 1.98
C VAL A 62 -4.02 5.50 0.70
N VAL A 63 -3.07 4.56 0.78
CA VAL A 63 -2.29 4.07 -0.37
C VAL A 63 -2.55 2.59 -0.58
N ALA A 64 -2.54 2.15 -1.84
CA ALA A 64 -2.59 0.73 -2.17
C ALA A 64 -1.17 0.13 -2.18
N PRO A 65 -1.01 -1.18 -1.86
CA PRO A 65 0.29 -1.84 -1.95
C PRO A 65 0.95 -1.71 -3.33
N ASP A 66 0.17 -1.86 -4.40
CA ASP A 66 0.68 -1.77 -5.76
C ASP A 66 1.21 -0.37 -6.10
N ASP A 67 0.61 0.71 -5.58
CA ASP A 67 1.10 2.08 -5.81
C ASP A 67 2.46 2.31 -5.13
N VAL A 68 2.64 1.74 -3.93
CA VAL A 68 3.91 1.83 -3.19
C VAL A 68 5.00 1.02 -3.88
N LEU A 69 4.66 -0.16 -4.40
CA LEU A 69 5.61 -1.08 -5.03
C LEU A 69 5.89 -0.75 -6.50
N ALA A 70 4.97 -0.08 -7.19
CA ALA A 70 5.14 0.34 -8.57
C ALA A 70 6.02 1.58 -8.74
N ALA A 71 6.26 2.34 -7.66
CA ALA A 71 7.16 3.48 -7.69
C ALA A 71 8.56 3.01 -8.14
N PRO A 72 9.03 3.40 -9.34
CA PRO A 72 10.37 3.03 -9.77
C PRO A 72 11.35 3.65 -8.76
N GLY A 73 12.27 2.84 -8.24
CA GLY A 73 13.43 3.40 -7.55
C GLY A 73 14.15 4.41 -8.46
N PRO A 74 15.09 5.23 -7.94
CA PRO A 74 15.87 6.20 -8.74
C PRO A 74 16.67 5.58 -9.91
N HIS A 75 16.56 4.28 -10.15
CA HIS A 75 17.05 3.58 -11.32
C HIS A 75 15.87 2.92 -12.03
N GLY A 76 15.32 3.64 -13.01
CA GLY A 76 14.17 3.19 -13.78
C GLY A 76 14.43 1.88 -14.50
N SER A 77 13.44 0.98 -14.47
CA SER A 77 13.33 -0.09 -15.45
C SER A 77 12.27 0.29 -16.49
N ASP A 78 12.81 0.56 -17.68
CA ASP A 78 12.13 0.66 -18.96
C ASP A 78 11.07 -0.44 -19.13
N ARG A 79 9.79 -0.03 -19.15
CA ARG A 79 8.69 -0.91 -19.60
C ARG A 79 8.85 -1.09 -21.11
N ALA A 80 9.60 -2.12 -21.49
CA ALA A 80 9.65 -2.63 -22.85
C ALA A 80 8.25 -3.09 -23.28
N ARG A 81 7.56 -2.16 -23.94
CA ARG A 81 6.39 -2.39 -24.78
C ARG A 81 6.83 -3.31 -25.92
N ARG A 82 6.38 -4.56 -25.93
CA ARG A 82 6.34 -5.38 -27.16
C ARG A 82 5.02 -6.14 -27.26
N GLY A 83 4.06 -5.48 -27.91
CA GLY A 83 3.16 -6.17 -28.83
C GLY A 83 3.82 -6.19 -30.22
N SER A 84 3.77 -7.35 -30.87
CA SER A 84 3.94 -7.64 -32.31
C SER A 84 3.86 -9.17 -32.36
N SER A 85 2.75 -9.85 -32.66
CA SER A 85 2.01 -9.89 -33.92
C SER A 85 2.95 -9.92 -35.12
N THR A 86 3.38 -11.12 -35.50
CA THR A 86 3.39 -11.67 -36.88
C THR A 86 3.52 -13.19 -36.74
#